data_AF-A0A068SHE1-F1
#
_entry.id   AF-A0A068SHE1-F1
#
_cell.length_a   1.000
_cell.length_b   1.000
_cell.length_c   1.000
_cell.angle_alpha   90.00
_cell.angle_beta   90.00
_cell.angle_gamma   90.00
#
_symmetry.space_group_name_H-M   'P 1'
#
loop_
_entity.id
_entity.type
_entity.pdbx_description
1 polymer ?
#
loop_
_entity_poly.entity_id
_entity_poly.type
_entity_poly.pdbx_seq_one_letter_code
_entity_poly.pdbx_strand_id
1 'polypeptide(L)'
;MASTHSVYLFRHIQTNQVIVSTKHFAKTRNLRQLDNATRPVRLRKDLWRPMLALTGFTNEKSAQAVTDALLQRSKARQFDLKTSAEHLSTPKRTRGPVESDLVEKSVLSLQEALESVAPKHFSPETKLSALWEQPRFLEMVQEGKQWPAFVEHGQLELKNNRFVSA
;
A
#
# COMPACT_ATOMS: atom_id res chain seq x y z
N MET A 1 18.94 -15.83 2.92
CA MET A 1 17.83 -16.30 3.77
C MET A 1 16.56 -15.68 3.24
N ALA A 2 15.63 -16.46 2.70
CA ALA A 2 14.38 -15.93 2.17
C ALA A 2 13.59 -15.28 3.32
N SER A 3 13.24 -14.00 3.20
CA SER A 3 12.42 -13.33 4.21
C SER A 3 11.07 -14.03 4.30
N THR A 4 10.76 -14.64 5.44
CA THR A 4 9.51 -15.38 5.65
C THR A 4 8.30 -14.45 5.74
N HIS A 5 8.53 -13.18 6.05
CA HIS A 5 7.50 -12.19 6.32
C HIS A 5 7.64 -11.00 5.36
N SER A 6 6.56 -10.67 4.68
CA SER A 6 6.53 -9.62 3.67
C SER A 6 5.14 -8.99 3.60
N VAL A 7 5.09 -7.73 3.19
CA VAL A 7 3.85 -6.99 2.97
C VAL A 7 3.77 -6.59 1.51
N TYR A 8 2.65 -6.87 0.87
CA TYR A 8 2.42 -6.65 -0.55
C TYR A 8 1.26 -5.68 -0.73
N LEU A 9 1.46 -4.67 -1.57
CA LEU A 9 0.38 -3.79 -2.03
C LEU A 9 0.04 -4.16 -3.47
N PHE A 10 -1.24 -4.37 -3.74
CA PHE A 10 -1.76 -4.60 -5.08
C PHE A 10 -2.60 -3.42 -5.51
N ARG A 11 -2.37 -2.91 -6.71
CA ARG A 11 -3.18 -1.88 -7.34
C ARG A 11 -4.12 -2.47 -8.37
N HIS A 12 -5.31 -1.91 -8.49
CA HIS A 12 -6.22 -2.16 -9.59
C HIS A 12 -5.84 -1.24 -10.76
N ILE A 13 -5.54 -1.81 -11.93
CA ILE A 13 -4.95 -1.08 -13.08
C ILE A 13 -5.86 0.05 -13.59
N GLN A 14 -7.19 -0.13 -13.51
CA GLN A 14 -8.15 0.82 -14.09
C GLN A 14 -8.66 1.88 -13.10
N THR A 15 -8.74 1.55 -11.81
CA THR A 15 -9.38 2.40 -10.80
C THR A 15 -8.40 2.92 -9.76
N ASN A 16 -7.12 2.50 -9.83
CA ASN A 16 -6.07 2.87 -8.87
C ASN A 16 -6.42 2.56 -7.40
N GLN A 17 -7.36 1.64 -7.18
CA GLN A 17 -7.65 1.12 -5.84
C GLN A 17 -6.48 0.25 -5.37
N VAL A 18 -6.17 0.33 -4.08
CA VAL A 18 -5.07 -0.42 -3.48
C VAL A 18 -5.60 -1.37 -2.42
N ILE A 19 -5.10 -2.61 -2.43
CA ILE A 19 -5.32 -3.59 -1.36
C ILE A 19 -3.99 -4.06 -0.80
N VAL A 20 -3.98 -4.35 0.50
CA VAL A 20 -2.79 -4.83 1.20
C VAL A 20 -2.95 -6.30 1.56
N SER A 21 -1.86 -7.05 1.42
CA SER A 21 -1.78 -8.47 1.75
C SER A 21 -0.45 -8.78 2.42
N THR A 22 -0.45 -9.68 3.40
CA THR A 22 0.79 -10.27 3.94
C THR A 22 1.29 -11.45 3.11
N LYS A 23 0.54 -11.84 2.06
CA LYS A 23 0.90 -12.90 1.12
C LYS A 23 1.20 -12.31 -0.24
N HIS A 24 2.05 -12.99 -1.01
CA HIS A 24 2.42 -12.63 -2.38
C HIS A 24 1.25 -12.64 -3.38
N PHE A 25 0.04 -12.96 -2.92
CA PHE A 25 -1.18 -12.92 -3.71
C PHE A 25 -2.32 -12.27 -2.91
N ALA A 26 -3.25 -11.65 -3.63
CA ALA A 26 -4.47 -11.11 -3.08
C ALA A 26 -5.55 -12.21 -2.95
N LYS A 27 -6.31 -12.19 -1.84
CA LYS A 27 -7.49 -13.03 -1.63
C LYS A 27 -8.75 -12.17 -1.59
N THR A 28 -9.92 -12.80 -1.80
CA THR A 28 -11.23 -12.13 -1.69
C THR A 28 -11.44 -11.45 -0.35
N ARG A 29 -10.86 -11.97 0.75
CA ARG A 29 -10.91 -11.34 2.08
C ARG A 29 -10.28 -9.95 2.09
N ASN A 30 -9.23 -9.71 1.29
CA ASN A 30 -8.55 -8.42 1.21
C ASN A 30 -9.45 -7.36 0.56
N LEU A 31 -10.45 -7.75 -0.24
CA LEU A 31 -11.42 -6.82 -0.82
C LEU A 31 -12.30 -6.14 0.22
N ARG A 32 -12.43 -6.70 1.44
CA ARG A 32 -13.14 -6.05 2.55
C ARG A 32 -12.54 -4.70 2.93
N GLN A 33 -11.28 -4.46 2.57
CA GLN A 33 -10.63 -3.16 2.73
C GLN A 33 -11.31 -2.07 1.88
N LEU A 34 -12.03 -2.46 0.84
CA LEU A 34 -12.70 -1.59 -0.13
C LEU A 34 -14.24 -1.66 -0.02
N ASP A 35 -14.80 -2.16 1.09
CA ASP A 35 -16.26 -2.29 1.26
C ASP A 35 -17.00 -0.94 1.14
N ASN A 36 -16.30 0.18 1.37
CA ASN A 36 -16.82 1.54 1.24
C ASN A 36 -16.79 2.10 -0.19
N ALA A 37 -16.38 1.30 -1.17
CA ALA A 37 -16.35 1.71 -2.57
C ALA A 37 -17.76 1.78 -3.17
N THR A 38 -17.98 2.74 -4.07
CA THR A 38 -19.25 2.94 -4.77
C THR A 38 -19.69 1.73 -5.60
N ARG A 39 -18.75 0.87 -6.02
CA ARG A 39 -19.02 -0.38 -6.72
C ARG A 39 -18.29 -1.53 -6.02
N PRO A 40 -18.97 -2.66 -5.75
CA PRO A 40 -18.31 -3.83 -5.16
C PRO A 40 -17.25 -4.35 -6.13
N VAL A 41 -16.00 -4.39 -5.65
CA VAL A 41 -14.86 -4.81 -6.46
C VAL A 41 -14.79 -6.33 -6.46
N ARG A 42 -14.58 -6.94 -7.63
CA ARG A 42 -14.36 -8.38 -7.78
C ARG A 42 -12.88 -8.65 -8.02
N LEU A 43 -12.39 -9.78 -7.53
CA LEU A 43 -10.99 -10.16 -7.72
C LEU A 43 -10.79 -10.76 -9.13
N ARG A 44 -10.48 -9.93 -10.12
CA ARG A 44 -10.07 -10.36 -11.46
C ARG A 44 -8.54 -10.36 -11.56
N LYS A 45 -7.93 -11.52 -11.73
CA LYS A 45 -6.46 -11.70 -11.62
C LYS A 45 -5.63 -10.82 -12.56
N ASP A 46 -6.20 -10.42 -13.69
CA ASP A 46 -5.59 -9.58 -14.71
C ASP A 46 -5.62 -8.09 -14.39
N LEU A 47 -6.60 -7.64 -13.60
CA LEU A 47 -6.78 -6.24 -13.23
C LEU A 47 -6.02 -5.84 -11.97
N TRP A 48 -5.62 -6.82 -11.15
CA TRP A 48 -4.86 -6.59 -9.93
C TRP A 48 -3.37 -6.89 -10.16
N ARG A 49 -2.52 -5.88 -9.97
CA ARG A 49 -1.07 -6.02 -10.10
C ARG A 49 -0.37 -5.66 -8.80
N PRO A 50 0.67 -6.41 -8.39
CA PRO A 50 1.51 -5.99 -7.29
C PRO A 50 2.22 -4.69 -7.67
N MET A 51 2.13 -3.69 -6.80
CA MET A 51 2.77 -2.39 -7.00
C MET A 51 4.03 -2.25 -6.13
N LEU A 52 3.99 -2.85 -4.93
CA LEU A 52 5.06 -2.79 -3.95
C LEU A 52 5.13 -4.12 -3.21
N ALA A 53 6.34 -4.62 -3.00
CA ALA A 53 6.64 -5.66 -2.03
C ALA A 53 7.65 -5.13 -1.00
N LEU A 54 7.27 -5.21 0.28
CA LEU A 54 8.13 -4.93 1.41
C LEU A 54 8.64 -6.24 1.97
N THR A 55 9.95 -6.43 1.95
CA THR A 55 10.64 -7.64 2.40
C THR A 55 11.69 -7.28 3.46
N GLY A 56 12.20 -8.28 4.16
CA GLY A 56 13.21 -8.08 5.21
C GLY A 56 12.63 -7.94 6.62
N PHE A 57 11.35 -8.24 6.83
CA PHE A 57 10.78 -8.31 8.18
C PHE A 57 11.34 -9.52 8.93
N THR A 58 11.86 -9.28 10.13
CA THR A 58 12.35 -10.32 11.04
C THR A 58 11.22 -11.12 11.68
N ASN A 59 10.11 -10.46 12.02
CA ASN A 59 8.99 -11.02 12.77
C ASN A 59 7.67 -10.89 12.00
N GLU A 60 6.80 -11.89 12.08
CA GLU A 60 5.44 -11.79 11.54
C GLU A 60 4.65 -10.65 12.19
N LYS A 61 4.85 -10.45 13.50
CA LYS A 61 4.21 -9.38 14.27
C LYS A 61 4.56 -7.98 13.74
N SER A 62 5.79 -7.76 13.28
CA SER A 62 6.19 -6.45 12.74
C SER A 62 5.55 -6.19 11.37
N ALA A 63 5.52 -7.20 10.49
CA ALA A 63 4.82 -7.12 9.22
C ALA A 63 3.30 -6.87 9.41
N GLN A 64 2.69 -7.54 10.39
CA GLN A 64 1.29 -7.33 10.74
C GLN A 64 1.05 -5.93 11.33
N ALA A 65 1.92 -5.44 12.22
CA ALA A 65 1.81 -4.10 12.80
C ALA A 65 1.89 -3.00 11.72
N VAL A 66 2.79 -3.12 10.74
CA VAL A 66 2.85 -2.21 9.58
C VAL A 66 1.57 -2.29 8.76
N THR A 67 1.07 -3.50 8.51
CA THR A 67 -0.18 -3.70 7.77
C THR A 67 -1.37 -3.04 8.47
N ASP A 68 -1.50 -3.24 9.78
CA ASP A 68 -2.60 -2.68 10.58
C ASP A 68 -2.51 -1.14 10.66
N ALA A 69 -1.31 -0.60 10.89
CA ALA A 69 -1.07 0.84 10.90
C ALA A 69 -1.40 1.48 9.54
N LEU A 70 -0.99 0.85 8.44
CA LEU A 70 -1.31 1.31 7.08
C LEU A 70 -2.82 1.30 6.83
N LEU A 71 -3.51 0.21 7.18
CA LEU A 71 -4.95 0.10 6.97
C LEU A 71 -5.74 1.11 7.81
N GLN A 72 -5.32 1.35 9.06
CA GLN A 72 -5.92 2.36 9.93
C GLN A 72 -5.77 3.76 9.33
N ARG A 73 -4.56 4.11 8.86
CA ARG A 73 -4.29 5.42 8.22
C ARG A 73 -5.05 5.60 6.92
N SER A 74 -5.11 4.56 6.10
CA SER A 74 -5.86 4.58 4.85
C SER A 74 -7.35 4.87 5.09
N LYS A 75 -7.96 4.21 6.10
CA LYS A 75 -9.35 4.48 6.49
C LYS A 75 -9.56 5.90 6.98
N ALA A 76 -8.67 6.41 7.83
CA ALA A 76 -8.75 7.79 8.34
C ALA A 76 -8.73 8.80 7.18
N ARG A 77 -7.78 8.67 6.25
CA ARG A 77 -7.68 9.57 5.09
C ARG A 77 -8.87 9.48 4.13
N GLN A 78 -9.42 8.28 3.92
CA GLN A 78 -10.65 8.13 3.14
C GLN A 78 -11.83 8.81 3.82
N PHE A 79 -11.91 8.75 5.15
CA PHE A 79 -12.94 9.45 5.92
C PHE A 79 -12.76 10.97 5.85
N ASP A 80 -11.53 11.47 6.00
CA ASP A 80 -11.21 12.89 5.90
C ASP A 80 -11.53 13.45 4.52
N LEU A 81 -11.18 12.71 3.46
CA LEU A 81 -11.52 13.07 2.08
C LEU A 81 -13.03 13.18 1.90
N LYS A 82 -13.80 12.21 2.41
CA LYS A 82 -15.27 12.21 2.29
C LYS A 82 -15.93 13.35 3.05
N THR A 83 -15.30 13.79 4.15
CA THR A 83 -15.80 14.86 5.02
C THR A 83 -15.38 16.26 4.55
N SER A 84 -14.33 16.36 3.71
CA SER A 84 -13.83 17.64 3.19
C SER A 84 -14.89 18.44 2.43
N ALA A 85 -14.98 19.74 2.71
CA ALA A 85 -15.91 20.65 2.06
C ALA A 85 -15.68 20.75 0.54
N GLU A 86 -14.42 20.72 0.10
CA GLU A 86 -14.06 20.72 -1.32
C GLU A 86 -14.56 19.46 -2.02
N HIS A 87 -14.44 18.31 -1.34
CA HIS A 87 -14.96 17.07 -1.87
C HIS A 87 -16.50 17.08 -1.93
N LEU A 88 -17.16 17.65 -0.92
CA LEU A 88 -18.61 17.79 -0.85
C LEU A 88 -19.20 18.81 -1.84
N SER A 89 -18.40 19.69 -2.44
CA SER A 89 -18.88 20.63 -3.47
C SER A 89 -18.83 20.03 -4.88
N THR A 90 -17.91 19.11 -5.15
CA THR A 90 -17.78 18.45 -6.47
C THR A 90 -18.99 17.56 -6.81
N PRO A 91 -19.35 17.32 -8.07
CA PRO A 91 -20.48 16.44 -8.40
C PRO A 91 -20.18 14.96 -8.09
N LYS A 92 -21.21 14.19 -7.69
CA LYS A 92 -21.06 12.77 -7.30
C LYS A 92 -20.38 11.90 -8.36
N ARG A 93 -20.57 12.21 -9.65
CA ARG A 93 -19.94 11.49 -10.78
C ARG A 93 -18.42 11.61 -10.77
N THR A 94 -17.88 12.78 -10.40
CA THR A 94 -16.44 13.02 -10.37
C THR A 94 -15.80 12.58 -9.06
N ARG A 95 -16.57 12.56 -7.96
CA ARG A 95 -16.11 12.03 -6.66
C ARG A 95 -15.69 10.57 -6.73
N GLY A 96 -16.49 9.73 -7.37
CA GLY A 96 -16.25 8.28 -7.42
C GLY A 96 -14.83 7.90 -7.88
N PRO A 97 -14.36 8.39 -9.05
CA PRO A 97 -12.98 8.18 -9.50
C PRO A 97 -11.92 8.68 -8.52
N VAL A 98 -12.12 9.88 -7.94
CA VAL A 98 -11.18 10.50 -6.98
C VAL A 98 -11.11 9.73 -5.66
N GLU A 99 -12.24 9.21 -5.18
CA GLU A 99 -12.30 8.34 -4.01
C GLU A 99 -11.64 6.98 -4.28
N SER A 100 -11.74 6.47 -5.51
CA SER A 100 -11.15 5.20 -5.90
C SER A 100 -9.64 5.25 -6.09
N ASP A 101 -9.09 6.42 -6.43
CA ASP A 101 -7.66 6.60 -6.53
C ASP A 101 -7.03 6.67 -5.12
N LEU A 102 -6.34 5.58 -4.79
CA LEU A 102 -5.74 5.34 -3.48
C LEU A 102 -4.23 5.18 -3.57
N VAL A 103 -3.62 5.30 -4.76
CA VAL A 103 -2.19 5.03 -4.95
C VAL A 103 -1.34 5.96 -4.10
N GLU A 104 -1.42 7.27 -4.33
CA GLU A 104 -0.63 8.27 -3.61
C GLU A 104 -0.90 8.21 -2.10
N LYS A 105 -2.18 8.15 -1.73
CA LYS A 105 -2.61 8.04 -0.33
C LYS A 105 -2.04 6.78 0.33
N SER A 106 -1.93 5.66 -0.38
CA SER A 106 -1.38 4.42 0.18
C SER A 106 0.14 4.49 0.38
N VAL A 107 0.88 5.12 -0.55
CA VAL A 107 2.33 5.33 -0.43
C VAL A 107 2.64 6.23 0.77
N LEU A 108 1.92 7.34 0.88
CA LEU A 108 2.06 8.25 2.02
C LEU A 108 1.67 7.57 3.34
N SER A 109 0.64 6.71 3.33
CA SER A 109 0.20 6.02 4.55
C SER A 109 1.22 4.97 4.96
N LEU A 110 1.88 4.36 3.98
CA LEU A 110 2.94 3.39 4.22
C LEU A 110 4.16 4.06 4.85
N GLN A 111 4.61 5.19 4.31
CA GLN A 111 5.75 5.92 4.89
C GLN A 111 5.51 6.26 6.36
N GLU A 112 4.36 6.88 6.67
CA GLU A 112 3.97 7.19 8.05
C GLU A 112 3.78 5.94 8.92
N ALA A 113 3.29 4.85 8.34
CA ALA A 113 3.18 3.58 9.05
C ALA A 113 4.56 3.05 9.43
N LEU A 114 5.52 3.06 8.50
CA LEU A 114 6.90 2.64 8.75
C LEU A 114 7.56 3.51 9.80
N GLU A 115 7.44 4.84 9.72
CA GLU A 115 7.96 5.76 10.74
C GLU A 115 7.38 5.50 12.13
N SER A 116 6.06 5.24 12.21
CA SER A 116 5.39 5.00 13.49
C SER A 116 5.66 3.63 14.11
N VAL A 117 5.92 2.61 13.27
CA VAL A 117 6.11 1.21 13.70
C VAL A 117 7.61 0.91 13.90
N ALA A 118 8.50 1.58 13.17
CA ALA A 118 9.96 1.53 13.29
C ALA A 118 10.45 1.48 14.74
N PRO A 119 10.16 2.47 15.60
CA PRO A 119 10.74 2.53 16.94
C PRO A 119 10.30 1.38 17.88
N LYS A 120 9.20 0.69 17.56
CA LYS A 120 8.62 -0.35 18.42
C LYS A 120 9.01 -1.77 18.04
N HIS A 121 9.31 -1.99 16.76
CA HIS A 121 9.43 -3.33 16.20
C HIS A 121 10.71 -3.57 15.42
N PHE A 122 11.51 -2.53 15.15
CA PHE A 122 12.73 -2.63 14.37
C PHE A 122 13.94 -2.30 15.23
N SER A 123 14.91 -3.21 15.21
CA SER A 123 16.25 -2.91 15.69
C SER A 123 16.95 -2.00 14.67
N PRO A 124 17.85 -1.10 15.10
CA PRO A 124 18.52 -0.14 14.22
C PRO A 124 19.34 -0.79 13.09
N GLU A 125 19.67 -2.07 13.21
CA GLU A 125 20.42 -2.84 12.21
C GLU A 125 19.52 -3.52 11.16
N THR A 126 18.20 -3.55 11.37
CA THR A 126 17.29 -4.23 10.44
C THR A 126 16.99 -3.33 9.26
N LYS A 127 17.42 -3.75 8.07
CA LYS A 127 17.09 -3.09 6.82
C LYS A 127 15.87 -3.73 6.16
N LEU A 128 14.94 -2.90 5.70
CA LEU A 128 13.78 -3.31 4.91
C LEU A 128 14.02 -3.02 3.44
N SER A 129 13.66 -3.95 2.57
CA SER A 129 13.71 -3.70 1.12
C SER A 129 12.30 -3.42 0.60
N ALA A 130 12.13 -2.25 -0.02
CA ALA A 130 10.92 -1.84 -0.70
C ALA A 130 11.10 -1.97 -2.22
N LEU A 131 10.50 -3.01 -2.80
CA LEU A 131 10.58 -3.35 -4.21
C LEU A 131 9.38 -2.76 -4.96
N TRP A 132 9.62 -1.78 -5.84
CA TRP A 132 8.58 -1.02 -6.54
C TRP A 132 8.38 -1.48 -7.99
N GLU A 133 7.12 -1.60 -8.45
CA GLU A 133 6.80 -1.87 -9.85
C GLU A 133 7.33 -0.76 -10.77
N GLN A 134 7.16 0.50 -10.36
CA GLN A 134 7.53 1.66 -11.16
C GLN A 134 8.21 2.71 -10.28
N PRO A 135 9.30 3.35 -10.75
CA PRO A 135 10.01 4.38 -10.00
C PRO A 135 9.12 5.56 -9.59
N ARG A 136 8.14 5.94 -10.42
CA ARG A 136 7.23 7.06 -10.12
C ARG A 136 6.49 6.92 -8.79
N PHE A 137 6.25 5.70 -8.30
CA PHE A 137 5.56 5.51 -7.02
C PHE A 137 6.46 5.83 -5.83
N LEU A 138 7.79 5.74 -6.00
CA LEU A 138 8.76 6.18 -5.02
C LEU A 138 8.72 7.70 -4.83
N GLU A 139 8.52 8.43 -5.92
CA GLU A 139 8.54 9.90 -5.96
C GLU A 139 7.26 10.53 -5.40
N MET A 140 6.21 9.75 -5.16
CA MET A 140 4.92 10.19 -4.58
C MET A 140 4.98 10.47 -3.07
N VAL A 141 6.16 10.78 -2.54
CA VAL A 141 6.35 11.19 -1.15
C VAL A 141 5.92 12.65 -1.00
N GLN A 142 5.41 13.00 0.18
CA GLN A 142 5.05 14.38 0.51
C GLN A 142 6.26 15.29 0.31
N GLU A 143 6.05 16.48 -0.27
CA GLU A 143 7.10 17.47 -0.45
C GLU A 143 7.84 17.72 0.86
N GLY A 144 9.18 17.59 0.82
CA GLY A 144 10.04 17.78 1.99
C GLY A 144 10.16 16.60 2.94
N LYS A 145 9.41 15.50 2.75
CA LYS A 145 9.63 14.25 3.50
C LYS A 145 10.53 13.31 2.71
N GLN A 146 11.32 12.51 3.43
CA GLN A 146 12.18 11.48 2.87
C GLN A 146 11.78 10.11 3.40
N TRP A 147 12.09 9.06 2.64
CA TRP A 147 11.92 7.70 3.15
C TRP A 147 12.83 7.46 4.35
N PRO A 148 12.41 6.65 5.33
CA PRO A 148 13.25 6.33 6.48
C PRO A 148 14.54 5.63 6.05
N ALA A 149 15.67 5.97 6.68
CA ALA A 149 17.00 5.50 6.30
C ALA A 149 17.19 3.97 6.34
N PHE A 150 16.34 3.24 7.06
CA PHE A 150 16.36 1.77 7.12
C PHE A 150 15.65 1.11 5.94
N VAL A 151 15.00 1.88 5.06
CA VAL A 151 14.31 1.38 3.88
C VAL A 151 15.23 1.50 2.66
N GLU A 152 15.64 0.36 2.12
CA GLU A 152 16.35 0.27 0.85
C GLU A 152 15.33 0.10 -0.28
N HIS A 153 15.49 0.84 -1.36
CA HIS A 153 14.58 0.79 -2.50
C HIS A 153 15.16 -0.03 -3.63
N GLY A 154 14.32 -0.87 -4.24
CA GLY A 154 14.68 -1.68 -5.40
C GLY A 154 13.55 -1.76 -6.42
N GLN A 155 13.84 -2.38 -7.55
CA GLN A 155 12.85 -2.64 -8.59
C GLN A 155 12.16 -3.98 -8.35
N LEU A 156 10.84 -3.99 -8.51
CA LEU A 156 10.02 -5.19 -8.43
C LEU A 156 10.04 -5.92 -9.77
N GLU A 157 10.68 -7.08 -9.82
CA GLU A 157 10.65 -7.93 -11.00
C GLU A 157 9.34 -8.73 -11.05
N LEU A 158 8.56 -8.51 -12.11
CA LEU A 158 7.29 -9.18 -12.34
C LEU A 158 7.39 -10.08 -13.57
N LYS A 159 7.09 -11.38 -13.40
CA LYS A 159 6.91 -12.31 -14.52
C LYS A 159 5.43 -12.66 -14.61
N ASN A 160 4.81 -12.35 -15.75
CA ASN A 160 3.37 -12.55 -15.98
C ASN A 160 2.48 -11.90 -14.91
N ASN A 161 2.79 -10.66 -14.50
CA ASN A 161 2.10 -9.91 -13.44
C ASN A 161 2.13 -10.58 -12.05
N ARG A 162 3.05 -11.52 -11.84
CA ARG A 162 3.28 -12.16 -10.54
C ARG A 162 4.65 -11.77 -10.02
N PHE A 163 4.72 -11.59 -8.71
CA PHE A 163 5.98 -11.42 -8.02
C PHE A 163 6.85 -12.65 -8.24
N VAL A 164 8.04 -12.43 -8.79
CA VAL A 164 9.10 -13.43 -8.81
C VAL A 164 10.04 -13.04 -7.67
N SER A 165 10.23 -13.96 -6.72
CA SER A 165 11.22 -13.77 -5.66
C SER A 165 12.57 -13.42 -6.30
N ALA A 166 13.22 -12.38 -5.78
CA ALA A 166 14.67 -12.29 -5.83
C ALA A 166 15.29 -13.42 -4.98
#